data_AF-A0A0J8VC89-F1
#
_entry.id   AF-A0A0J8VC89-F1
#
_cell.length_a   1.000
_cell.length_b   1.000
_cell.length_c   1.000
_cell.angle_alpha   90.00
_cell.angle_beta   90.00
_cell.angle_gamma   90.00
#
_symmetry.space_group_name_H-M   'P 1'
#
loop_
_entity.id
_entity.type
_entity.pdbx_description
1 polymer ?
#
loop_
_entity_poly.entity_id
_entity_poly.type
_entity_poly.pdbx_seq_one_letter_code
_entity_poly.pdbx_strand_id
1 'polypeptide(L)'
;MKVFHFGLNVRLFIIWSIKSIWKVKAIFNSHFKWFPIIITHIQLVDMALVLLCWGWVFAGIHILNTIYAFYCFLFKRGLIVPYVFLILAVILLGGCASKTESKWIYQTRKATQEEVSKAKIECDWDLKLDLAYRQILLSPSAKITPEINSIYKSMRRCMAIQGFISESIIEKNTNTMLAEVTKRNNESCPIIIDEYTKLDRIYSTDKQYIALYTLTGLNFDYIDKYEFFTKIKKALIENVCSNYINIAFMNNGVDFNYIYKDDNQNEVISIIIEKSDCVDESVL
;
A
#
# COMPACT_ATOMS: atom_id res chain seq x y z
N MET A 1 39.96 -19.81 33.69
CA MET A 1 40.13 -18.44 34.22
C MET A 1 40.74 -17.56 33.12
N LYS A 2 39.91 -16.92 32.30
CA LYS A 2 40.29 -15.91 31.28
C LYS A 2 39.07 -15.04 30.99
N VAL A 3 39.02 -13.84 31.56
CA VAL A 3 38.12 -12.75 31.13
C VAL A 3 38.90 -11.46 31.34
N PHE A 4 39.45 -10.89 30.27
CA PHE A 4 39.83 -9.47 30.19
C PHE A 4 40.18 -9.17 28.73
N HIS A 5 39.31 -8.43 28.03
CA HIS A 5 39.60 -7.56 26.87
C HIS A 5 38.26 -7.16 26.20
N PHE A 6 37.55 -6.19 26.78
CA PHE A 6 36.42 -5.54 26.08
C PHE A 6 36.31 -4.02 26.35
N GLY A 7 36.98 -3.50 27.39
CA GLY A 7 36.87 -2.09 27.79
C GLY A 7 37.63 -1.06 26.95
N LEU A 8 38.59 -1.46 26.11
CA LEU A 8 39.47 -0.51 25.41
C LEU A 8 38.88 0.04 24.09
N ASN A 9 37.99 -0.71 23.43
CA ASN A 9 37.46 -0.32 22.11
C ASN A 9 36.39 0.79 22.15
N VAL A 10 35.62 0.90 23.25
CA VAL A 10 34.55 1.90 23.36
C VAL A 10 35.09 3.32 23.54
N ARG A 11 36.18 3.49 24.30
CA ARG A 11 36.82 4.81 24.49
C ARG A 11 37.42 5.36 23.20
N LEU A 12 38.01 4.51 22.37
CA LEU A 12 38.60 4.93 21.10
C LEU A 12 37.52 5.35 20.09
N PHE A 13 36.36 4.67 20.09
CA PHE A 13 35.24 5.02 19.21
C PHE A 13 34.61 6.37 19.57
N ILE A 14 34.45 6.68 20.87
CA ILE A 14 33.93 7.98 21.34
C ILE A 14 34.88 9.13 20.98
N ILE A 15 36.19 8.93 21.14
CA ILE A 15 37.21 9.93 20.79
C ILE A 15 37.25 10.18 19.27
N TRP A 16 37.05 9.14 18.46
CA TRP A 16 36.99 9.25 17.00
C TRP A 16 35.74 10.02 16.53
N SER A 17 34.57 9.72 17.09
CA SER A 17 33.31 10.41 16.78
C SER A 17 33.34 11.90 17.15
N ILE A 18 33.97 12.25 18.30
CA ILE A 18 34.13 13.66 18.69
C ILE A 18 35.07 14.39 17.71
N LYS A 19 36.18 13.79 17.29
CA LYS A 19 37.10 14.42 16.31
C LYS A 19 36.45 14.67 14.95
N SER A 20 35.57 13.79 14.49
CA SER A 20 34.85 13.95 13.22
C SER A 20 33.85 15.12 13.25
N ILE A 21 33.18 15.36 14.39
CA ILE A 21 32.26 16.49 14.57
C ILE A 21 32.99 17.84 14.52
N TRP A 22 34.20 17.93 15.07
CA TRP A 22 35.01 19.16 15.03
C TRP A 22 35.54 19.47 13.62
N LYS A 23 35.80 18.46 12.77
CA LYS A 23 36.26 18.65 11.39
C LYS A 23 35.17 19.23 10.47
N VAL A 24 33.91 18.84 10.68
CA VAL A 24 32.76 19.37 9.92
C VAL A 24 32.47 20.84 10.30
N LYS A 25 32.66 21.19 11.58
CA LYS A 25 32.47 22.56 12.08
C LYS A 25 33.48 23.56 11.49
N ALA A 26 34.70 23.12 11.20
CA ALA A 26 35.74 23.95 10.58
C ALA A 26 35.44 24.29 9.10
N ILE A 27 34.78 23.38 8.38
CA ILE A 27 34.43 23.58 6.96
C ILE A 27 33.25 24.56 6.83
N PHE A 28 32.25 24.45 7.71
CA PHE A 28 31.05 25.29 7.67
C PHE A 28 31.28 26.76 8.06
N ASN A 29 32.28 27.05 8.92
CA ASN A 29 32.55 28.41 9.40
C ASN A 29 33.28 29.32 8.38
N SER A 30 33.71 28.77 7.23
CA SER A 30 34.44 29.54 6.22
C SER A 30 33.53 30.22 5.18
N HIS A 31 32.23 29.88 5.12
CA HIS A 31 31.36 30.30 4.00
C HIS A 31 30.13 31.15 4.34
N PHE A 32 29.72 31.32 5.61
CA PHE A 32 28.50 32.07 5.95
C PHE A 32 28.69 32.97 7.17
N LYS A 33 28.80 34.30 6.93
CA LYS A 33 28.99 35.32 7.98
C LYS A 33 27.70 35.85 8.63
N TRP A 34 26.53 35.31 8.29
CA TRP A 34 25.23 35.81 8.79
C TRP A 34 24.32 34.68 9.28
N PHE A 35 24.68 33.97 10.36
CA PHE A 35 23.76 32.98 10.95
C PHE A 35 23.98 32.69 12.47
N PRO A 36 24.02 33.67 13.41
CA PRO A 36 24.24 33.34 14.83
C PRO A 36 22.95 33.10 15.64
N ILE A 37 21.75 33.48 15.15
CA ILE A 37 20.55 33.56 16.01
C ILE A 37 19.60 32.35 15.88
N ILE A 38 19.62 31.62 14.75
CA ILE A 38 18.68 30.49 14.53
C ILE A 38 19.27 29.14 15.01
N ILE A 39 20.60 29.02 15.12
CA ILE A 39 21.25 27.75 15.51
C ILE A 39 21.12 27.46 17.01
N THR A 40 20.95 28.48 17.86
CA THR A 40 20.80 28.29 19.31
C THR A 40 19.47 27.65 19.69
N HIS A 41 18.39 27.88 18.93
CA HIS A 41 17.09 27.25 19.23
C HIS A 41 16.97 25.81 18.70
N ILE A 42 17.58 25.49 17.56
CA ILE A 42 17.54 24.13 16.99
C ILE A 42 18.43 23.17 17.80
N GLN A 43 19.60 23.63 18.29
CA GLN A 43 20.50 22.79 19.09
C GLN A 43 19.93 22.42 20.47
N LEU A 44 19.04 23.23 21.05
CA LEU A 44 18.40 22.94 22.34
C LEU A 44 17.31 21.86 22.23
N VAL A 45 16.56 21.82 21.14
CA VAL A 45 15.49 20.82 20.92
C VAL A 45 16.09 19.45 20.58
N ASP A 46 17.14 19.42 19.77
CA ASP A 46 17.84 18.17 19.44
C ASP A 46 18.59 17.58 20.64
N MET A 47 19.21 18.43 21.49
CA MET A 47 19.80 17.95 22.74
C MET A 47 18.75 17.42 23.73
N ALA A 48 17.56 18.03 23.80
CA ALA A 48 16.49 17.54 24.67
C ALA A 48 15.97 16.17 24.22
N LEU A 49 15.83 15.92 22.92
CA LEU A 49 15.45 14.61 22.35
C LEU A 49 16.53 13.56 22.57
N VAL A 50 17.80 13.91 22.40
CA VAL A 50 18.92 13.02 22.72
C VAL A 50 18.94 12.72 24.22
N LEU A 51 18.79 13.70 25.10
CA LEU A 51 18.75 13.49 26.55
C LEU A 51 17.53 12.67 27.00
N LEU A 52 16.38 12.81 26.34
CA LEU A 52 15.22 11.95 26.57
C LEU A 52 15.51 10.52 26.13
N CYS A 53 16.00 10.29 24.92
CA CYS A 53 16.38 8.96 24.45
C CYS A 53 17.44 8.30 25.36
N TRP A 54 18.45 9.06 25.80
CA TRP A 54 19.44 8.55 26.74
C TRP A 54 18.85 8.34 28.14
N GLY A 55 17.90 9.16 28.58
CA GLY A 55 17.15 8.96 29.83
C GLY A 55 16.36 7.65 29.83
N TRP A 56 15.70 7.30 28.72
CA TRP A 56 15.03 6.01 28.55
C TRP A 56 16.03 4.83 28.51
N VAL A 57 17.19 5.02 27.90
CA VAL A 57 18.27 4.01 27.91
C VAL A 57 18.84 3.81 29.32
N PHE A 58 19.10 4.88 30.08
CA PHE A 58 19.59 4.79 31.46
C PHE A 58 18.54 4.24 32.43
N ALA A 59 17.26 4.61 32.25
CA ALA A 59 16.16 4.01 33.00
C ALA A 59 16.04 2.50 32.69
N GLY A 60 16.18 2.12 31.42
CA GLY A 60 16.23 0.72 31.00
C GLY A 60 17.41 -0.04 31.62
N ILE A 61 18.61 0.55 31.67
CA ILE A 61 19.80 -0.05 32.30
C ILE A 61 19.62 -0.18 33.82
N HIS A 62 19.01 0.81 34.49
CA HIS A 62 18.71 0.71 35.93
C HIS A 62 17.66 -0.37 36.22
N ILE A 63 16.61 -0.49 35.41
CA ILE A 63 15.62 -1.56 35.52
C ILE A 63 16.29 -2.93 35.28
N LEU A 64 17.13 -3.05 34.25
CA LEU A 64 17.90 -4.27 33.97
C LEU A 64 18.85 -4.65 35.11
N ASN A 65 19.58 -3.69 35.70
CA ASN A 65 20.45 -3.96 36.84
C ASN A 65 19.69 -4.33 38.11
N THR A 66 18.52 -3.74 38.33
CA THR A 66 17.65 -4.06 39.49
C THR A 66 17.03 -5.45 39.33
N ILE A 67 16.58 -5.79 38.11
CA ILE A 67 16.12 -7.12 37.74
C ILE A 67 17.26 -8.13 37.87
N TYR A 68 18.49 -7.80 37.46
CA TYR A 68 19.65 -8.68 37.57
C TYR A 68 20.06 -8.92 39.03
N ALA A 69 20.04 -7.89 39.88
CA ALA A 69 20.31 -8.03 41.32
C ALA A 69 19.24 -8.90 42.01
N PHE A 70 17.97 -8.72 41.66
CA PHE A 70 16.86 -9.54 42.16
C PHE A 70 16.95 -10.99 41.64
N TYR A 71 17.40 -11.18 40.40
CA TYR A 71 17.64 -12.48 39.77
C TYR A 71 18.79 -13.24 40.44
N CYS A 72 19.93 -12.58 40.72
CA CYS A 72 21.03 -13.18 41.48
C CYS A 72 20.62 -13.58 42.90
N PHE A 73 19.71 -12.82 43.52
CA PHE A 73 19.17 -13.13 44.84
C PHE A 73 18.24 -14.37 44.80
N LEU A 74 17.39 -14.48 43.78
CA LEU A 74 16.49 -15.63 43.61
C LEU A 74 17.22 -16.92 43.18
N PHE A 75 18.22 -16.80 42.29
CA PHE A 75 19.03 -17.94 41.83
C PHE A 75 19.81 -18.60 42.98
N LYS A 76 20.33 -17.79 43.93
CA LYS A 76 21.00 -18.30 45.13
C LYS A 76 20.09 -19.10 46.07
N ARG A 77 18.77 -18.97 45.95
CA ARG A 77 17.78 -19.68 46.78
C ARG A 77 17.15 -20.91 46.12
N GLY A 78 17.60 -21.31 44.93
CA GLY A 78 17.13 -22.54 44.27
C GLY A 78 15.66 -22.50 43.84
N LEU A 79 15.04 -21.32 43.84
CA LEU A 79 13.66 -21.12 43.40
C LEU A 79 13.70 -20.50 41.99
N ILE A 80 13.13 -21.24 41.02
CA ILE A 80 12.76 -20.81 39.65
C ILE A 80 13.81 -21.13 38.57
N VAL A 81 13.58 -22.20 37.81
CA VAL A 81 14.32 -22.53 36.57
C VAL A 81 13.45 -22.56 35.28
N PRO A 82 12.11 -22.76 35.27
CA PRO A 82 11.39 -22.77 33.98
C PRO A 82 10.73 -21.43 33.56
N TYR A 83 10.38 -20.51 34.48
CA TYR A 83 9.56 -19.34 34.12
C TYR A 83 10.33 -18.21 33.42
N VAL A 84 11.62 -18.05 33.70
CA VAL A 84 12.41 -16.92 33.17
C VAL A 84 12.77 -17.12 31.71
N PHE A 85 13.02 -18.37 31.28
CA PHE A 85 13.18 -18.69 29.86
C PHE A 85 11.90 -18.48 29.06
N LEU A 86 10.73 -18.67 29.69
CA LEU A 86 9.43 -18.48 29.05
C LEU A 86 9.14 -17.00 28.81
N ILE A 87 9.48 -16.12 29.76
CA ILE A 87 9.33 -14.66 29.58
C ILE A 87 10.34 -14.11 28.56
N LEU A 88 11.60 -14.57 28.60
CA LEU A 88 12.61 -14.19 27.60
C LEU A 88 12.24 -14.71 26.19
N ALA A 89 11.67 -15.91 26.08
CA ALA A 89 11.15 -16.43 24.82
C ALA A 89 9.95 -15.61 24.33
N VAL A 90 9.02 -15.20 25.19
CA VAL A 90 7.89 -14.34 24.81
C VAL A 90 8.34 -12.94 24.38
N ILE A 91 9.38 -12.37 25.00
CA ILE A 91 9.93 -11.06 24.60
C ILE A 91 10.75 -11.16 23.30
N LEU A 92 11.53 -12.24 23.11
CA LEU A 92 12.32 -12.46 21.89
C LEU A 92 11.45 -12.92 20.70
N LEU A 93 10.35 -13.63 20.94
CA LEU A 93 9.38 -14.04 19.91
C LEU A 93 8.27 -13.00 19.68
N GLY A 94 8.01 -12.12 20.65
CA GLY A 94 7.06 -11.00 20.54
C GLY A 94 7.56 -9.83 19.69
N GLY A 95 8.82 -9.87 19.22
CA GLY A 95 9.42 -8.88 18.33
C GLY A 95 9.02 -9.01 16.86
N CYS A 96 8.20 -9.99 16.48
CA CYS A 96 7.53 -10.01 15.19
C CYS A 96 6.33 -9.07 15.24
N ALA A 97 6.58 -7.75 15.26
CA ALA A 97 5.58 -6.78 14.83
C ALA A 97 5.09 -7.25 13.46
N SER A 98 3.84 -7.72 13.38
CA SER A 98 3.26 -8.17 12.12
C SER A 98 3.49 -7.04 11.12
N LYS A 99 4.24 -7.33 10.04
CA LYS A 99 4.44 -6.36 8.97
C LYS A 99 3.05 -5.96 8.52
N THR A 100 2.66 -4.73 8.81
CA THR A 100 1.36 -4.21 8.43
C THR A 100 1.30 -4.30 6.92
N GLU A 101 0.34 -5.08 6.41
CA GLU A 101 0.18 -5.26 4.98
C GLU A 101 -0.03 -3.90 4.32
N SER A 102 0.55 -3.71 3.13
CA SER A 102 0.40 -2.43 2.46
C SER A 102 -1.05 -2.27 1.97
N LYS A 103 -1.57 -1.05 2.09
CA LYS A 103 -2.89 -0.66 1.56
C LYS A 103 -2.83 -0.30 0.07
N TRP A 104 -1.79 -0.74 -0.62
CA TRP A 104 -1.55 -0.46 -2.03
C TRP A 104 -1.54 -1.77 -2.79
N ILE A 105 -2.20 -1.75 -3.94
CA ILE A 105 -2.22 -2.83 -4.91
C ILE A 105 -1.22 -2.46 -6.00
N TYR A 106 -0.28 -3.36 -6.28
CA TYR A 106 0.66 -3.24 -7.39
C TYR A 106 0.36 -4.37 -8.36
N GLN A 107 -0.07 -4.03 -9.57
CA GLN A 107 -0.57 -5.00 -10.54
C GLN A 107 -1.68 -5.86 -9.90
N THR A 108 -1.57 -7.18 -9.90
CA THR A 108 -2.59 -8.12 -9.41
C THR A 108 -2.45 -8.50 -7.93
N ARG A 109 -1.47 -7.97 -7.20
CA ARG A 109 -1.20 -8.36 -5.81
C ARG A 109 -1.09 -7.17 -4.86
N LYS A 110 -1.15 -7.45 -3.55
CA LYS A 110 -0.76 -6.48 -2.53
C LYS A 110 0.71 -6.11 -2.75
N ALA A 111 0.98 -4.80 -2.77
CA ALA A 111 2.34 -4.30 -2.88
C ALA A 111 3.10 -4.57 -1.58
N THR A 112 4.41 -4.77 -1.67
CA THR A 112 5.27 -4.80 -0.49
C THR A 112 5.52 -3.39 0.02
N GLN A 113 5.88 -3.25 1.30
CA GLN A 113 6.21 -1.93 1.86
C GLN A 113 7.42 -1.29 1.18
N GLU A 114 8.37 -2.09 0.69
CA GLU A 114 9.55 -1.60 -0.01
C GLU A 114 9.20 -1.02 -1.39
N GLU A 115 8.39 -1.73 -2.17
CA GLU A 115 7.87 -1.25 -3.46
C GLU A 115 7.12 0.07 -3.31
N VAL A 116 6.23 0.15 -2.32
CA VAL A 116 5.47 1.38 -2.03
C VAL A 116 6.39 2.51 -1.60
N SER A 117 7.38 2.23 -0.75
CA SER A 117 8.32 3.26 -0.27
C SER A 117 9.15 3.83 -1.43
N LYS A 118 9.62 2.96 -2.32
CA LYS A 118 10.38 3.36 -3.51
C LYS A 118 9.53 4.22 -4.44
N ALA A 119 8.33 3.76 -4.79
CA ALA A 119 7.42 4.49 -5.68
C ALA A 119 7.02 5.85 -5.08
N LYS A 120 6.81 5.93 -3.77
CA LYS A 120 6.53 7.18 -3.07
C LYS A 120 7.66 8.19 -3.18
N ILE A 121 8.92 7.75 -3.08
CA ILE A 121 10.08 8.62 -3.28
C ILE A 121 10.11 9.13 -4.73
N GLU A 122 9.92 8.24 -5.71
CA GLU A 122 9.91 8.61 -7.13
C GLU A 122 8.76 9.55 -7.51
N CYS A 123 7.64 9.48 -6.80
CA CYS A 123 6.47 10.32 -7.01
C CYS A 123 6.39 11.56 -6.11
N ASP A 124 7.51 11.95 -5.48
CA ASP A 124 7.59 13.08 -4.55
C ASP A 124 6.45 13.09 -3.51
N TRP A 125 6.15 11.90 -2.97
CA TRP A 125 5.01 11.72 -2.07
C TRP A 125 5.25 12.38 -0.71
N ASP A 126 4.57 13.49 -0.46
CA ASP A 126 4.63 14.17 0.83
C ASP A 126 3.68 13.49 1.84
N LEU A 127 4.28 12.81 2.83
CA LEU A 127 3.55 12.13 3.90
C LEU A 127 2.72 13.10 4.78
N LYS A 128 3.24 14.31 5.06
CA LYS A 128 2.51 15.29 5.87
C LYS A 128 1.29 15.78 5.12
N LEU A 129 1.44 16.03 3.82
CA LEU A 129 0.34 16.43 2.96
C LEU A 129 -0.72 15.32 2.83
N ASP A 130 -0.32 14.05 2.64
CA ASP A 130 -1.24 12.90 2.58
C ASP A 130 -2.04 12.76 3.89
N LEU A 131 -1.37 12.86 5.05
CA LEU A 131 -2.04 12.81 6.35
C LEU A 131 -3.02 13.97 6.55
N ALA A 132 -2.61 15.20 6.21
CA ALA A 132 -3.47 16.37 6.29
C ALA A 132 -4.69 16.24 5.36
N TYR A 133 -4.48 15.78 4.12
CA TYR A 133 -5.55 15.56 3.15
C TYR A 133 -6.57 14.53 3.66
N ARG A 134 -6.10 13.41 4.24
CA ARG A 134 -6.97 12.40 4.84
C ARG A 134 -7.76 12.93 6.03
N GLN A 135 -7.14 13.74 6.89
CA GLN A 135 -7.84 14.38 8.02
C GLN A 135 -8.92 15.35 7.53
N ILE A 136 -8.64 16.14 6.49
CA ILE A 136 -9.62 17.05 5.87
C ILE A 136 -10.81 16.25 5.31
N LEU A 137 -10.56 15.13 4.63
CA LEU A 137 -11.63 14.26 4.11
C LEU A 137 -12.53 13.64 5.19
N LEU A 138 -12.09 13.62 6.45
CA LEU A 138 -12.85 13.11 7.59
C LEU A 138 -13.57 14.21 8.37
N SER A 139 -13.33 15.48 8.04
CA SER A 139 -13.90 16.64 8.73
C SER A 139 -15.03 17.28 7.90
N PRO A 140 -16.29 17.29 8.39
CA PRO A 140 -17.43 17.84 7.64
C PRO A 140 -17.31 19.34 7.30
N SER A 141 -16.50 20.09 8.04
CA SER A 141 -16.36 21.55 7.91
C SER A 141 -15.10 21.99 7.17
N ALA A 142 -14.18 21.07 6.88
CA ALA A 142 -12.90 21.41 6.28
C ALA A 142 -13.01 21.53 4.75
N LYS A 143 -12.58 22.66 4.20
CA LYS A 143 -12.54 22.90 2.75
C LYS A 143 -11.14 22.59 2.21
N ILE A 144 -11.07 21.71 1.22
CA ILE A 144 -9.84 21.45 0.46
C ILE A 144 -9.63 22.61 -0.50
N THR A 145 -8.46 23.26 -0.43
CA THR A 145 -8.13 24.31 -1.40
C THR A 145 -7.83 23.69 -2.77
N PRO A 146 -8.10 24.40 -3.89
CA PRO A 146 -7.81 23.89 -5.23
C PRO A 146 -6.34 23.49 -5.42
N GLU A 147 -5.43 24.23 -4.80
CA GLU A 147 -3.98 23.99 -4.83
C GLU A 147 -3.61 22.65 -4.16
N ILE A 148 -4.06 22.42 -2.93
CA ILE A 148 -3.81 21.16 -2.20
C ILE A 148 -4.42 19.97 -2.96
N ASN A 149 -5.62 20.14 -3.51
CA ASN A 149 -6.26 19.12 -4.34
C ASN A 149 -5.43 18.79 -5.59
N SER A 150 -4.88 19.82 -6.25
CA SER A 150 -4.04 19.65 -7.43
C SER A 150 -2.76 18.86 -7.12
N ILE A 151 -2.06 19.23 -6.04
CA ILE A 151 -0.83 18.54 -5.61
C ILE A 151 -1.13 17.09 -5.22
N TYR A 152 -2.17 16.85 -4.42
CA TYR A 152 -2.59 15.50 -4.03
C TYR A 152 -2.96 14.64 -5.25
N LYS A 153 -3.69 15.20 -6.21
CA LYS A 153 -4.01 14.52 -7.47
C LYS A 153 -2.76 14.19 -8.29
N SER A 154 -1.76 15.08 -8.32
CA SER A 154 -0.50 14.84 -9.01
C SER A 154 0.26 13.64 -8.44
N MET A 155 0.46 13.59 -7.11
CA MET A 155 1.13 12.46 -6.44
C MET A 155 0.38 11.14 -6.68
N ARG A 156 -0.95 11.18 -6.56
CA ARG A 156 -1.82 10.02 -6.84
C ARG A 156 -1.72 9.54 -8.28
N ARG A 157 -1.65 10.48 -9.23
CA ARG A 157 -1.50 10.17 -10.66
C ARG A 157 -0.16 9.52 -10.94
N CYS A 158 0.93 10.03 -10.36
CA CYS A 158 2.23 9.39 -10.47
C CYS A 158 2.21 7.96 -9.94
N MET A 159 1.67 7.72 -8.75
CA MET A 159 1.54 6.36 -8.19
C MET A 159 0.77 5.43 -9.14
N ALA A 160 -0.32 5.92 -9.75
CA ALA A 160 -1.10 5.14 -10.71
C ALA A 160 -0.33 4.85 -12.00
N ILE A 161 0.47 5.79 -12.51
CA ILE A 161 1.36 5.58 -13.67
C ILE A 161 2.41 4.52 -13.35
N GLN A 162 2.92 4.51 -12.10
CA GLN A 162 3.82 3.48 -11.59
C GLN A 162 3.10 2.14 -11.32
N GLY A 163 1.80 2.01 -11.60
CA GLY A 163 1.04 0.77 -11.41
C GLY A 163 0.49 0.53 -9.99
N PHE A 164 0.53 1.54 -9.12
CA PHE A 164 0.04 1.46 -7.74
C PHE A 164 -1.35 2.08 -7.58
N ILE A 165 -2.28 1.32 -6.99
CA ILE A 165 -3.62 1.81 -6.63
C ILE A 165 -3.82 1.68 -5.11
N SER A 166 -4.42 2.68 -4.46
CA SER A 166 -4.74 2.59 -3.02
C SER A 166 -6.05 1.85 -2.85
N GLU A 167 -6.04 0.82 -2.00
CA GLU A 167 -7.20 -0.02 -1.64
C GLU A 167 -8.38 0.83 -1.15
N SER A 168 -8.12 1.79 -0.25
CA SER A 168 -9.15 2.65 0.34
C SER A 168 -9.89 3.56 -0.65
N ILE A 169 -9.31 3.82 -1.84
CA ILE A 169 -9.97 4.66 -2.86
C ILE A 169 -10.97 3.84 -3.66
N ILE A 170 -10.69 2.55 -3.82
CA ILE A 170 -11.64 1.64 -4.45
C ILE A 170 -12.79 1.36 -3.49
N GLU A 171 -12.51 1.06 -2.21
CA GLU A 171 -13.54 0.73 -1.21
C GLU A 171 -14.59 1.83 -0.99
N LYS A 172 -14.17 3.09 -0.85
CA LYS A 172 -15.10 4.17 -0.45
C LYS A 172 -15.99 4.66 -1.61
N ASN A 173 -15.52 4.53 -2.84
CA ASN A 173 -16.12 5.15 -4.02
C ASN A 173 -16.26 4.18 -5.22
N THR A 174 -16.35 2.86 -4.96
CA THR A 174 -16.39 1.83 -6.02
C THR A 174 -17.35 2.18 -7.14
N ASN A 175 -18.61 2.49 -6.81
CA ASN A 175 -19.65 2.83 -7.80
C ASN A 175 -19.36 4.12 -8.56
N THR A 176 -18.83 5.15 -7.88
CA THR A 176 -18.47 6.43 -8.53
C THR A 176 -17.33 6.23 -9.51
N MET A 177 -16.28 5.50 -9.10
CA MET A 177 -15.16 5.19 -9.99
C MET A 177 -15.58 4.31 -11.16
N LEU A 178 -16.45 3.34 -10.90
CA LEU A 178 -17.01 2.47 -11.94
C LEU A 178 -17.80 3.29 -12.96
N ALA A 179 -18.65 4.21 -12.50
CA ALA A 179 -19.39 5.15 -13.36
C ALA A 179 -18.48 6.05 -14.20
N GLU A 180 -17.36 6.54 -13.64
CA GLU A 180 -16.39 7.33 -14.40
C GLU A 180 -15.62 6.50 -15.45
N VAL A 181 -15.33 5.23 -15.15
CA VAL A 181 -14.71 4.31 -16.11
C VAL A 181 -15.67 3.97 -17.24
N THR A 182 -16.90 3.59 -16.93
CA THR A 182 -17.90 3.25 -17.96
C THR A 182 -18.25 4.45 -18.83
N LYS A 183 -18.35 5.66 -18.24
CA LYS A 183 -18.52 6.91 -18.99
C LYS A 183 -17.39 7.15 -19.99
N ARG A 184 -16.13 6.97 -19.59
CA ARG A 184 -14.97 7.13 -20.49
C ARG A 184 -14.94 6.08 -21.59
N ASN A 185 -15.21 4.82 -21.25
CA ASN A 185 -15.24 3.75 -22.26
C ASN A 185 -16.35 3.98 -23.29
N ASN A 186 -17.47 4.56 -22.88
CA ASN A 186 -18.55 4.96 -23.79
C ASN A 186 -18.17 6.06 -24.79
N GLU A 187 -17.10 6.83 -24.58
CA GLU A 187 -16.65 7.83 -25.56
C GLU A 187 -16.21 7.18 -26.87
N SER A 188 -15.85 5.90 -26.84
CA SER A 188 -15.51 5.11 -28.02
C SER A 188 -16.65 4.20 -28.51
N CYS A 189 -17.81 4.21 -27.83
CA CYS A 189 -18.96 3.37 -28.20
C CYS A 189 -19.97 4.13 -29.08
N PRO A 190 -20.68 3.46 -30.00
CA PRO A 190 -20.53 2.05 -30.34
C PRO A 190 -19.25 1.76 -31.13
N ILE A 191 -18.67 0.57 -30.95
CA ILE A 191 -17.48 0.12 -31.66
C ILE A 191 -17.66 -1.30 -32.19
N ILE A 192 -17.23 -1.52 -33.43
CA ILE A 192 -17.19 -2.84 -34.06
C ILE A 192 -15.92 -3.55 -33.55
N ILE A 193 -16.10 -4.67 -32.86
CA ILE A 193 -15.00 -5.47 -32.29
C ILE A 193 -14.44 -6.41 -33.36
N ASP A 194 -15.33 -7.03 -34.13
CA ASP A 194 -15.02 -7.94 -35.23
C ASP A 194 -16.16 -7.95 -36.26
N GLU A 195 -16.09 -8.85 -37.25
CA GLU A 195 -17.08 -8.96 -38.34
C GLU A 195 -18.53 -9.17 -37.84
N TYR A 196 -18.70 -9.82 -36.69
CA TYR A 196 -20.01 -10.22 -36.18
C TYR A 196 -20.37 -9.57 -34.85
N THR A 197 -19.46 -8.84 -34.20
CA THR A 197 -19.64 -8.35 -32.85
C THR A 197 -19.45 -6.85 -32.78
N LYS A 198 -20.47 -6.15 -32.28
CA LYS A 198 -20.43 -4.72 -31.99
C LYS A 198 -20.66 -4.51 -30.50
N LEU A 199 -19.76 -3.79 -29.84
CA LEU A 199 -19.99 -3.26 -28.50
C LEU A 199 -20.85 -1.99 -28.63
N ASP A 200 -22.09 -2.06 -28.18
CA ASP A 200 -23.03 -0.94 -28.30
C ASP A 200 -22.76 0.14 -27.26
N ARG A 201 -22.62 -0.28 -26.00
CA ARG A 201 -22.40 0.61 -24.86
C ARG A 201 -21.97 -0.18 -23.63
N ILE A 202 -21.42 0.55 -22.68
CA ILE A 202 -21.07 0.08 -21.34
C ILE A 202 -21.83 0.94 -20.33
N TYR A 203 -22.31 0.38 -19.24
CA TYR A 203 -22.84 1.17 -18.13
C TYR A 203 -22.55 0.48 -16.81
N SER A 204 -22.80 1.16 -15.72
CA SER A 204 -22.61 0.62 -14.39
C SER A 204 -23.83 0.86 -13.52
N THR A 205 -24.10 -0.08 -12.62
CA THR A 205 -25.09 0.03 -11.56
C THR A 205 -24.39 -0.14 -10.21
N ASP A 206 -25.14 -0.44 -9.14
CA ASP A 206 -24.54 -0.75 -7.84
C ASP A 206 -23.66 -2.00 -7.95
N LYS A 207 -22.35 -1.79 -7.91
CA LYS A 207 -21.32 -2.82 -8.02
C LYS A 207 -21.44 -3.76 -9.23
N GLN A 208 -21.96 -3.27 -10.35
CA GLN A 208 -21.94 -4.05 -11.60
C GLN A 208 -21.40 -3.21 -12.75
N TYR A 209 -20.47 -3.80 -13.49
CA TYR A 209 -20.05 -3.33 -14.80
C TYR A 209 -20.84 -4.10 -15.85
N ILE A 210 -21.55 -3.42 -16.74
CA ILE A 210 -22.40 -4.08 -17.74
C ILE A 210 -21.98 -3.61 -19.13
N ALA A 211 -21.53 -4.53 -19.97
CA ALA A 211 -21.20 -4.30 -21.38
C ALA A 211 -22.26 -4.96 -22.28
N LEU A 212 -22.88 -4.17 -23.15
CA LEU A 212 -23.91 -4.62 -24.08
C LEU A 212 -23.31 -4.77 -25.49
N TYR A 213 -23.47 -5.97 -26.04
CA TYR A 213 -23.03 -6.32 -27.38
C TYR A 213 -24.23 -6.69 -28.26
N THR A 214 -24.16 -6.32 -29.53
CA THR A 214 -25.01 -6.84 -30.59
C THR A 214 -24.18 -7.76 -31.48
N LEU A 215 -24.69 -8.96 -31.71
CA LEU A 215 -24.16 -9.95 -32.63
C LEU A 215 -24.92 -9.85 -33.96
N THR A 216 -24.22 -9.48 -35.03
CA THR A 216 -24.80 -9.17 -36.33
C THR A 216 -24.59 -10.30 -37.33
N GLY A 217 -25.62 -10.64 -38.11
CA GLY A 217 -25.49 -11.58 -39.23
C GLY A 217 -25.32 -13.05 -38.83
N LEU A 218 -25.53 -13.39 -37.57
CA LEU A 218 -25.51 -14.77 -37.07
C LEU A 218 -26.92 -15.34 -36.93
N ASN A 219 -27.12 -16.56 -37.41
CA ASN A 219 -28.34 -17.32 -37.14
C ASN A 219 -28.11 -18.25 -35.94
N PHE A 220 -28.63 -17.85 -34.77
CA PHE A 220 -28.46 -18.57 -33.52
C PHE A 220 -29.19 -19.92 -33.44
N ASP A 221 -30.07 -20.24 -34.39
CA ASP A 221 -30.70 -21.57 -34.46
C ASP A 221 -29.70 -22.65 -34.88
N TYR A 222 -28.60 -22.26 -35.54
CA TYR A 222 -27.55 -23.16 -36.03
C TYR A 222 -26.24 -23.08 -35.24
N ILE A 223 -26.18 -22.24 -34.21
CA ILE A 223 -24.99 -22.08 -33.37
C ILE A 223 -25.14 -22.95 -32.12
N ASP A 224 -24.14 -23.77 -31.84
CA ASP A 224 -24.02 -24.44 -30.54
C ASP A 224 -23.77 -23.37 -29.46
N LYS A 225 -24.83 -23.03 -28.74
CA LYS A 225 -24.78 -22.01 -27.68
C LYS A 225 -23.83 -22.38 -26.55
N TYR A 226 -23.62 -23.67 -26.28
CA TYR A 226 -22.71 -24.12 -25.23
C TYR A 226 -21.25 -23.95 -25.65
N GLU A 227 -20.91 -24.33 -26.89
CA GLU A 227 -19.57 -24.10 -27.42
C GLU A 227 -19.25 -22.60 -27.51
N PHE A 228 -20.23 -21.81 -27.99
CA PHE A 228 -20.13 -20.36 -28.06
C PHE A 228 -19.89 -19.73 -26.67
N PHE A 229 -20.70 -20.12 -25.67
CA PHE A 229 -20.53 -19.68 -24.29
C PHE A 229 -19.13 -20.00 -23.76
N THR A 230 -18.68 -21.24 -23.93
CA THR A 230 -17.40 -21.71 -23.38
C THR A 230 -16.22 -20.94 -23.96
N LYS A 231 -16.22 -20.72 -25.28
CA LYS A 231 -15.17 -19.96 -25.98
C LYS A 231 -15.15 -18.50 -25.54
N ILE A 232 -16.30 -17.83 -25.51
CA ILE A 232 -16.39 -16.43 -25.12
C ILE A 232 -16.07 -16.24 -23.65
N LYS A 233 -16.62 -17.08 -22.76
CA LYS A 233 -16.35 -16.98 -21.32
C LYS A 233 -14.85 -17.09 -21.05
N LYS A 234 -14.14 -18.02 -21.69
CA LYS A 234 -12.68 -18.12 -21.57
C LYS A 234 -11.96 -16.84 -21.98
N ALA A 235 -12.27 -16.29 -23.16
CA ALA A 235 -11.67 -15.04 -23.65
C ALA A 235 -11.98 -13.84 -22.73
N LEU A 236 -13.19 -13.78 -22.18
CA LEU A 236 -13.59 -12.76 -21.22
C LEU A 236 -12.81 -12.89 -19.90
N ILE A 237 -12.66 -14.10 -19.36
CA ILE A 237 -11.83 -14.34 -18.17
C ILE A 237 -10.40 -13.86 -18.41
N GLU A 238 -9.78 -14.27 -19.53
CA GLU A 238 -8.41 -13.86 -19.86
C GLU A 238 -8.26 -12.34 -19.92
N ASN A 239 -9.20 -11.62 -20.55
CA ASN A 239 -9.16 -10.16 -20.65
C ASN A 239 -9.45 -9.48 -19.31
N VAL A 240 -10.50 -9.91 -18.61
CA VAL A 240 -10.93 -9.27 -17.35
C VAL A 240 -9.92 -9.51 -16.24
N CYS A 241 -9.47 -10.76 -16.07
CA CYS A 241 -8.59 -11.15 -14.98
C CYS A 241 -7.13 -10.71 -15.19
N SER A 242 -6.70 -10.48 -16.44
CA SER A 242 -5.37 -9.89 -16.72
C SER A 242 -5.30 -8.39 -16.45
N ASN A 243 -6.45 -7.70 -16.36
CA ASN A 243 -6.50 -6.28 -16.09
C ASN A 243 -6.55 -6.00 -14.57
N TYR A 244 -5.45 -5.44 -14.05
CA TYR A 244 -5.32 -5.12 -12.62
C TYR A 244 -6.40 -4.19 -12.06
N ILE A 245 -6.92 -3.26 -12.87
CA ILE A 245 -8.00 -2.35 -12.45
C ILE A 245 -9.28 -3.15 -12.23
N ASN A 246 -9.57 -4.11 -13.11
CA ASN A 246 -10.75 -4.97 -12.99
C ASN A 246 -10.65 -5.88 -11.76
N ILE A 247 -9.49 -6.49 -11.51
CA ILE A 247 -9.23 -7.25 -10.28
C ILE A 247 -9.45 -6.39 -9.04
N ALA A 248 -9.03 -5.13 -9.09
CA ALA A 248 -9.21 -4.21 -7.98
C ALA A 248 -10.70 -3.86 -7.76
N PHE A 249 -11.49 -3.70 -8.83
CA PHE A 249 -12.95 -3.57 -8.74
C PHE A 249 -13.61 -4.85 -8.17
N MET A 250 -13.22 -6.03 -8.64
CA MET A 250 -13.73 -7.33 -8.15
C MET A 250 -13.42 -7.56 -6.67
N ASN A 251 -12.25 -7.15 -6.20
CA ASN A 251 -11.91 -7.18 -4.77
C ASN A 251 -12.85 -6.32 -3.91
N ASN A 252 -13.57 -5.39 -4.53
CA ASN A 252 -14.57 -4.53 -3.88
C ASN A 252 -16.02 -4.99 -4.14
N GLY A 253 -16.17 -6.19 -4.70
CA GLY A 253 -17.44 -6.85 -4.97
C GLY A 253 -18.12 -6.38 -6.25
N VAL A 254 -17.35 -5.89 -7.23
CA VAL A 254 -17.89 -5.58 -8.57
C VAL A 254 -17.88 -6.82 -9.44
N ASP A 255 -19.04 -7.09 -10.05
CA ASP A 255 -19.19 -8.15 -11.05
C ASP A 255 -19.15 -7.55 -12.46
N PHE A 256 -18.57 -8.29 -13.40
CA PHE A 256 -18.49 -7.89 -14.81
C PHE A 256 -19.47 -8.71 -15.65
N ASN A 257 -20.54 -8.07 -16.11
CA ASN A 257 -21.62 -8.68 -16.86
C ASN A 257 -21.54 -8.30 -18.35
N TYR A 258 -21.47 -9.31 -19.21
CA TYR A 258 -21.38 -9.19 -20.66
C TYR A 258 -22.67 -9.76 -21.27
N ILE A 259 -23.50 -8.89 -21.82
CA ILE A 259 -24.79 -9.25 -22.38
C ILE A 259 -24.70 -9.16 -23.91
N TYR A 260 -24.91 -10.28 -24.59
CA TYR A 260 -24.91 -10.39 -26.04
C TYR A 260 -26.34 -10.53 -26.56
N LYS A 261 -26.70 -9.70 -27.53
CA LYS A 261 -28.02 -9.68 -28.16
C LYS A 261 -27.93 -9.95 -29.66
N ASP A 262 -28.99 -10.44 -30.25
CA ASP A 262 -29.11 -10.55 -31.71
C ASP A 262 -29.50 -9.21 -32.36
N ASP A 263 -29.57 -9.19 -33.69
CA ASP A 263 -30.03 -8.04 -34.48
C ASP A 263 -31.46 -7.56 -34.10
N ASN A 264 -32.28 -8.43 -33.51
CA ASN A 264 -33.64 -8.14 -33.05
C ASN A 264 -33.69 -7.70 -31.58
N GLN A 265 -32.53 -7.46 -30.94
CA GLN A 265 -32.38 -7.08 -29.53
C GLN A 265 -32.80 -8.16 -28.52
N ASN A 266 -33.01 -9.41 -28.96
CA ASN A 266 -33.23 -10.54 -28.08
C ASN A 266 -31.91 -10.94 -27.43
N GLU A 267 -31.94 -11.23 -26.13
CA GLU A 267 -30.76 -11.75 -25.44
C GLU A 267 -30.42 -13.15 -25.96
N VAL A 268 -29.18 -13.30 -26.43
CA VAL A 268 -28.62 -14.58 -26.84
C VAL A 268 -27.98 -15.24 -25.64
N ILE A 269 -27.14 -14.49 -24.93
CA ILE A 269 -26.40 -14.97 -23.77
C ILE A 269 -25.94 -13.82 -22.86
N SER A 270 -25.87 -14.10 -21.57
CA SER A 270 -25.33 -13.22 -20.55
C SER A 270 -24.24 -13.97 -19.77
N ILE A 271 -23.07 -13.34 -19.63
CA ILE A 271 -21.89 -13.94 -19.01
C ILE A 271 -21.44 -13.02 -17.89
N ILE A 272 -21.47 -13.53 -16.66
CA ILE A 272 -20.96 -12.83 -15.48
C ILE A 272 -19.59 -13.41 -15.16
N ILE A 273 -18.61 -12.51 -15.02
CA ILE A 273 -17.28 -12.81 -14.51
C ILE A 273 -17.17 -12.24 -13.10
N GLU A 274 -16.96 -13.13 -12.14
CA GLU A 274 -16.80 -12.82 -10.73
C GLU A 274 -15.34 -12.98 -10.31
N LYS A 275 -15.01 -12.53 -9.08
CA LYS A 275 -13.67 -12.71 -8.52
C LYS A 275 -13.21 -14.18 -8.49
N SER A 276 -14.14 -15.11 -8.29
CA SER A 276 -13.90 -16.56 -8.24
C SER A 276 -13.43 -17.12 -9.59
N ASP A 277 -13.84 -16.53 -10.71
CA ASP A 277 -13.39 -16.93 -12.06
C ASP A 277 -11.93 -16.53 -12.33
N CYS A 278 -11.36 -15.59 -11.56
CA CYS A 278 -9.99 -15.10 -11.72
C CYS A 278 -8.95 -15.80 -10.83
N VAL A 279 -9.33 -16.90 -10.17
CA VAL A 279 -8.41 -17.67 -9.34
C VAL A 279 -7.73 -18.73 -10.22
N ASP A 280 -6.41 -18.64 -10.33
CA ASP A 280 -5.58 -19.56 -11.11
C ASP A 280 -5.88 -21.03 -10.74
N GLU A 281 -6.45 -21.81 -11.66
CA GLU A 281 -6.60 -23.27 -11.50
C GLU A 281 -5.25 -24.00 -11.44
N SER A 282 -4.14 -23.29 -11.66
CA SER A 282 -2.76 -23.82 -11.56
C SER A 282 -2.24 -24.00 -10.13
N VAL A 283 -3.07 -23.76 -9.09
CA VAL A 283 -2.71 -23.90 -7.66
C VAL A 283 -3.52 -25.00 -6.94
N LEU A 284 -4.22 -25.88 -7.66
CA LEU A 284 -4.82 -27.11 -7.10
C LEU A 284 -4.01 -28.36 -7.43
#